data_AF-A0A7J7PBJ9-F1
#
_entry.id   AF-A0A7J7PBJ9-F1
#
_cell.length_a   1.000
_cell.length_b   1.000
_cell.length_c   1.000
_cell.angle_alpha   90.00
_cell.angle_beta   90.00
_cell.angle_gamma   90.00
#
_symmetry.space_group_name_H-M   'P 1'
#
loop_
_entity.id
_entity.type
_entity.pdbx_description
1 polymer ?
#
loop_
_entity_poly.entity_id
_entity_poly.type
_entity_poly.pdbx_seq_one_letter_code
_entity_poly.pdbx_strand_id
1 'polypeptide(L)'
;MGRKSNGAVVFAFETCALDLIQATYEPRESPVDCDVVIAVPDSGMVVSLGYVTESGVPFKQGLIWSHYVGRMFILPTQTIRDLGVKLKLASVKAMIEGKRVMVIDDSIKRGKTSLKIVRLLKEAGTTEIHMRISSPAIIGSCYYGVDTPSSKELISNRMDVEKFRNYIGCDSLAFLSIDSLRKFTGEDAPGFCNAYFSVHYSVMPKEESR
;
A
#
# COMPACT_ATOMS: atom_id res chain seq x y z
N MET A 1 -2.54 -4.53 12.35
CA MET A 1 -2.35 -4.28 13.79
C MET A 1 -2.51 -5.60 14.51
N GLY A 2 -1.80 -5.79 15.62
CA GLY A 2 -2.41 -6.56 16.67
C GLY A 2 -2.00 -6.18 18.09
N ARG A 3 -2.90 -6.45 19.04
CA ARG A 3 -2.74 -6.18 20.48
C ARG A 3 -2.61 -7.47 21.27
N LYS A 4 -1.48 -7.64 21.97
CA LYS A 4 -1.23 -8.78 22.86
C LYS A 4 -2.13 -8.76 24.08
N SER A 5 -2.36 -9.94 24.66
CA SER A 5 -3.05 -10.14 25.93
C SER A 5 -2.44 -9.36 27.11
N ASN A 6 -1.13 -9.04 27.03
CA ASN A 6 -0.41 -8.26 28.02
C ASN A 6 -0.44 -6.73 27.77
N GLY A 7 -1.27 -6.26 26.84
CA GLY A 7 -1.41 -4.84 26.52
C GLY A 7 -0.35 -4.30 25.56
N ALA A 8 0.67 -5.08 25.21
CA ALA A 8 1.68 -4.66 24.24
C ALA A 8 1.07 -4.54 22.84
N VAL A 9 1.29 -3.40 22.19
CA VAL A 9 0.90 -3.19 20.80
C VAL A 9 2.05 -3.59 19.92
N VAL A 10 1.79 -4.47 18.94
CA VAL A 10 2.81 -4.87 17.98
C VAL A 10 2.56 -4.12 16.67
N PHE A 11 3.58 -3.36 16.27
CA PHE A 11 3.60 -2.70 14.97
C PHE A 11 4.04 -3.67 13.90
N ALA A 12 3.25 -3.69 12.84
CA ALA A 12 3.43 -4.53 11.69
C ALA A 12 3.40 -3.67 10.44
N PHE A 13 4.41 -2.81 10.26
CA PHE A 13 4.86 -2.53 8.90
C PHE A 13 5.65 -3.80 8.54
N GLU A 14 4.99 -4.76 7.90
CA GLU A 14 5.46 -6.14 7.69
C GLU A 14 5.63 -6.98 8.98
N THR A 15 4.57 -7.64 9.49
CA THR A 15 4.78 -8.82 10.38
C THR A 15 3.91 -10.00 10.00
N CYS A 16 4.55 -11.03 9.44
CA CYS A 16 4.10 -12.40 9.53
C CYS A 16 3.51 -12.70 10.93
N ALA A 17 2.39 -13.42 10.92
CA ALA A 17 1.81 -14.13 12.06
C ALA A 17 1.24 -13.28 13.22
N LEU A 18 0.09 -12.65 13.00
CA LEU A 18 -0.76 -12.11 14.07
C LEU A 18 -1.06 -13.15 15.17
N ASP A 19 -1.12 -14.45 14.82
CA ASP A 19 -1.28 -15.55 15.78
C ASP A 19 -0.03 -15.79 16.67
N LEU A 20 1.18 -15.64 16.14
CA LEU A 20 2.42 -15.84 16.91
C LEU A 20 2.62 -14.75 17.97
N ILE A 21 2.00 -13.59 17.76
CA ILE A 21 2.07 -12.45 18.68
C ILE A 21 0.73 -12.18 19.37
N GLN A 22 -0.26 -13.08 19.33
CA GLN A 22 -1.56 -12.93 20.02
C GLN A 22 -2.24 -11.57 19.77
N ALA A 23 -2.25 -11.11 18.53
CA ALA A 23 -2.40 -9.71 18.23
C ALA A 23 -3.70 -9.47 17.41
N THR A 24 -4.69 -8.76 17.97
CA THR A 24 -6.02 -8.54 17.34
C THR A 24 -6.05 -7.40 16.30
N TYR A 25 -6.47 -7.69 15.07
CA TYR A 25 -6.67 -6.71 13.99
C TYR A 25 -7.96 -5.91 14.17
N GLU A 26 -7.94 -4.59 13.96
CA GLU A 26 -9.15 -3.74 13.97
C GLU A 26 -9.42 -3.16 12.56
N PRO A 27 -10.29 -3.78 11.75
CA PRO A 27 -10.81 -3.19 10.52
C PRO A 27 -12.06 -2.39 10.84
N ARG A 28 -11.91 -1.07 10.93
CA ARG A 28 -13.09 -0.17 10.94
C ARG A 28 -12.96 1.01 10.00
N GLU A 29 -11.79 1.28 9.46
CA GLU A 29 -11.60 2.38 8.53
C GLU A 29 -11.86 1.90 7.10
N SER A 30 -12.99 2.37 6.54
CA SER A 30 -13.38 2.19 5.13
C SER A 30 -13.66 0.74 4.68
N PRO A 31 -14.58 0.01 5.35
CA PRO A 31 -15.04 -1.28 4.84
C PRO A 31 -15.69 -1.12 3.47
N VAL A 32 -15.65 -2.19 2.67
CA VAL A 32 -16.37 -2.27 1.41
C VAL A 32 -16.68 -3.72 1.09
N ASP A 33 -17.83 -3.95 0.48
CA ASP A 33 -18.22 -5.27 0.02
C ASP A 33 -17.30 -5.68 -1.14
N CYS A 34 -16.64 -6.83 -1.00
CA CYS A 34 -15.80 -7.41 -2.03
C CYS A 34 -15.88 -8.94 -1.96
N ASP A 35 -15.61 -9.58 -3.09
CA ASP A 35 -15.70 -11.04 -3.20
C ASP A 35 -14.36 -11.71 -2.89
N VAL A 36 -13.26 -10.95 -3.02
CA VAL A 36 -11.90 -11.43 -2.82
C VAL A 36 -10.96 -10.31 -2.40
N VAL A 37 -10.03 -10.64 -1.51
CA VAL A 37 -8.90 -9.78 -1.13
C VAL A 37 -7.64 -10.30 -1.81
N ILE A 38 -6.89 -9.39 -2.43
CA ILE A 38 -5.59 -9.66 -3.02
C ILE A 38 -4.57 -8.65 -2.47
N ALA A 39 -3.30 -9.05 -2.46
CA ALA A 39 -2.20 -8.20 -2.06
C ALA A 39 -1.39 -7.71 -3.26
N VAL A 40 -0.77 -6.54 -3.12
CA VAL A 40 0.41 -6.18 -3.91
C VAL A 40 1.62 -6.91 -3.31
N PRO A 41 2.23 -7.88 -4.03
CA PRO A 41 3.34 -8.66 -3.49
C PRO A 41 4.64 -7.83 -3.43
N ASP A 42 5.50 -8.02 -2.42
CA ASP A 42 5.36 -8.94 -1.27
C ASP A 42 4.89 -8.23 0.01
N SER A 43 5.09 -6.91 0.11
CA SER A 43 4.85 -6.12 1.33
C SER A 43 3.37 -6.04 1.74
N GLY A 44 2.45 -6.02 0.77
CA GLY A 44 1.00 -6.00 1.03
C GLY A 44 0.44 -7.33 1.53
N MET A 45 1.18 -8.43 1.43
CA MET A 45 0.69 -9.80 1.74
C MET A 45 0.26 -9.93 3.19
N VAL A 46 1.11 -9.48 4.11
CA VAL A 46 0.87 -9.60 5.54
C VAL A 46 -0.38 -8.83 5.98
N VAL A 47 -0.50 -7.59 5.51
CA VAL A 47 -1.64 -6.74 5.87
C VAL A 47 -2.93 -7.35 5.33
N SER A 48 -2.88 -7.93 4.13
CA SER A 48 -4.01 -8.62 3.52
C SER A 48 -4.47 -9.83 4.32
N LEU A 49 -3.55 -10.64 4.83
CA LEU A 49 -3.88 -11.79 5.68
C LEU A 49 -4.56 -11.36 6.98
N GLY A 50 -4.11 -10.26 7.59
CA GLY A 50 -4.78 -9.67 8.75
C GLY A 50 -6.22 -9.25 8.44
N TYR A 51 -6.43 -8.57 7.31
CA TYR A 51 -7.76 -8.18 6.86
C TYR A 51 -8.68 -9.37 6.63
N VAL A 52 -8.19 -10.41 5.96
CA VAL A 52 -8.95 -11.62 5.62
C VAL A 52 -9.36 -12.40 6.86
N THR A 53 -8.46 -12.52 7.85
CA THR A 53 -8.71 -13.25 9.10
C THR A 53 -9.92 -12.68 9.84
N GLU A 54 -10.07 -11.37 9.85
CA GLU A 54 -11.16 -10.69 10.56
C GLU A 54 -12.42 -10.50 9.71
N SER A 55 -12.27 -10.14 8.43
CA SER A 55 -13.42 -9.89 7.55
C SER A 55 -14.11 -11.16 7.06
N GLY A 56 -13.43 -12.31 7.10
CA GLY A 56 -13.92 -13.57 6.53
C GLY A 56 -13.93 -13.61 5.00
N VAL A 57 -13.57 -12.52 4.31
CA VAL A 57 -13.48 -12.47 2.84
C VAL A 57 -12.28 -13.30 2.39
N PRO A 58 -12.40 -14.21 1.40
CA PRO A 58 -11.29 -15.08 1.02
C PRO A 58 -10.11 -14.31 0.42
N PHE A 59 -8.90 -14.67 0.85
CA PHE A 59 -7.67 -14.26 0.20
C PHE A 59 -7.42 -15.06 -1.09
N LYS A 60 -6.95 -14.42 -2.16
CA LYS A 60 -6.43 -15.10 -3.35
C LYS A 60 -5.14 -14.44 -3.85
N GLN A 61 -4.26 -15.25 -4.43
CA GLN A 61 -3.10 -14.75 -5.16
C GLN A 61 -3.54 -14.17 -6.52
N GLY A 62 -4.01 -12.93 -6.54
CA GLY A 62 -4.46 -12.24 -7.76
C GLY A 62 -3.33 -11.59 -8.56
N LEU A 63 -2.18 -11.35 -7.94
CA LEU A 63 -0.99 -10.78 -8.54
C LEU A 63 0.22 -11.66 -8.24
N ILE A 64 1.10 -11.84 -9.21
CA ILE A 64 2.37 -12.56 -9.05
C ILE A 64 3.51 -11.60 -9.38
N TRP A 65 4.45 -11.50 -8.46
CA TRP A 65 5.72 -10.81 -8.67
C TRP A 65 6.68 -11.73 -9.42
N SER A 66 7.35 -11.21 -10.45
CA SER A 66 8.40 -11.95 -11.12
C SER A 66 9.74 -11.80 -10.41
N HIS A 67 10.26 -12.90 -9.88
CA HIS A 67 11.58 -12.95 -9.23
C HIS A 67 12.76 -12.76 -10.20
N TYR A 68 12.51 -12.83 -11.52
CA TYR A 68 13.55 -12.81 -12.54
C TYR A 68 13.75 -11.44 -13.20
N VAL A 69 13.01 -10.41 -12.77
CA VAL A 69 13.17 -9.06 -13.34
C VAL A 69 14.36 -8.36 -12.69
N GLY A 70 15.51 -8.44 -13.35
CA GLY A 70 16.69 -7.65 -13.01
C GLY A 70 16.56 -6.15 -13.35
N ARG A 71 17.60 -5.37 -13.06
CA ARG A 71 17.69 -3.96 -13.48
C ARG A 71 17.86 -3.87 -15.00
N MET A 72 16.79 -3.53 -15.70
CA MET A 72 16.82 -3.36 -17.16
C MET A 72 17.32 -1.95 -17.55
N PHE A 73 18.61 -1.67 -17.34
CA PHE A 73 19.20 -0.37 -17.69
C PHE A 73 19.51 -0.22 -19.19
N ILE A 74 19.83 -1.33 -19.87
CA ILE A 74 20.29 -1.34 -21.26
C ILE A 74 19.30 -2.14 -22.10
N LEU A 75 18.13 -1.57 -22.39
CA LEU A 75 17.21 -2.14 -23.36
C LEU A 75 17.16 -1.26 -24.61
N PRO A 76 17.30 -1.86 -25.81
CA PRO A 76 17.54 -1.12 -27.05
C PRO A 76 16.32 -0.33 -27.57
N THR A 77 15.10 -0.67 -27.13
CA THR A 77 13.88 0.02 -27.57
C THR A 77 12.89 0.25 -26.43
N GLN A 78 12.09 1.31 -26.55
CA GLN A 78 11.05 1.67 -25.57
C GLN A 78 9.99 0.56 -25.43
N THR A 79 9.66 -0.12 -26.53
CA THR A 79 8.73 -1.27 -26.54
C THR A 79 9.20 -2.42 -25.64
N ILE A 80 10.51 -2.73 -25.64
CA ILE A 80 11.07 -3.79 -24.77
C ILE A 80 11.12 -3.31 -23.31
N ARG A 81 11.33 -2.01 -23.06
CA ARG A 81 11.23 -1.43 -21.71
C ARG A 81 9.81 -1.55 -21.16
N ASP A 82 8.81 -1.24 -21.97
CA ASP A 82 7.40 -1.37 -21.59
C ASP A 82 7.02 -2.84 -21.36
N LEU A 83 7.58 -3.77 -22.16
CA LEU A 83 7.42 -5.21 -21.96
C LEU A 83 8.01 -5.67 -20.62
N GLY A 84 9.22 -5.26 -20.26
CA GLY A 84 9.80 -5.69 -18.99
C GLY A 84 9.28 -4.94 -17.76
N VAL A 85 8.54 -3.85 -17.94
CA VAL A 85 7.64 -3.32 -16.90
C VAL A 85 6.45 -4.27 -16.70
N LYS A 86 5.84 -4.80 -17.77
CA LYS A 86 4.81 -5.85 -17.67
C LYS A 86 5.36 -7.15 -17.06
N LEU A 87 6.66 -7.45 -17.22
CA LEU A 87 7.27 -8.62 -16.59
C LEU A 87 7.30 -8.54 -15.06
N LYS A 88 7.22 -7.36 -14.43
CA LYS A 88 7.37 -7.23 -12.96
C LYS A 88 6.19 -7.81 -12.19
N LEU A 89 4.98 -7.58 -12.69
CA LEU A 89 3.73 -7.93 -12.03
C LEU A 89 2.76 -8.48 -13.08
N ALA A 90 2.27 -9.70 -12.84
CA ALA A 90 1.27 -10.36 -13.68
C ALA A 90 -0.01 -10.62 -12.88
N SER A 91 -1.17 -10.46 -13.52
CA SER A 91 -2.46 -10.80 -12.92
C SER A 91 -2.83 -12.26 -13.16
N VAL A 92 -3.41 -12.91 -12.15
CA VAL A 92 -3.90 -14.29 -12.22
C VAL A 92 -5.38 -14.27 -12.52
N LYS A 93 -5.73 -14.17 -13.82
CA LYS A 93 -7.11 -13.96 -14.30
C LYS A 93 -8.14 -14.87 -13.62
N ALA A 94 -7.87 -16.16 -13.53
CA ALA A 94 -8.76 -17.15 -12.94
C ALA A 94 -9.17 -16.86 -11.48
N MET A 95 -8.38 -16.07 -10.74
CA MET A 95 -8.66 -15.75 -9.34
C MET A 95 -9.60 -14.54 -9.19
N ILE A 96 -9.64 -13.65 -10.18
CA ILE A 96 -10.20 -12.30 -10.07
C ILE A 96 -11.22 -11.92 -11.15
N GLU A 97 -11.30 -12.67 -12.25
CA GLU A 97 -12.27 -12.41 -13.33
C GLU A 97 -13.72 -12.46 -12.81
N GLY A 98 -14.50 -11.44 -13.15
CA GLY A 98 -15.91 -11.31 -12.77
C GLY A 98 -16.15 -10.97 -11.29
N LYS A 99 -15.12 -10.57 -10.53
CA LYS A 99 -15.22 -10.31 -9.09
C LYS A 99 -14.96 -8.86 -8.72
N ARG A 100 -15.54 -8.44 -7.60
CA ARG A 100 -15.21 -7.22 -6.86
C ARG A 100 -13.97 -7.50 -6.01
N VAL A 101 -12.88 -6.83 -6.32
CA VAL A 101 -11.55 -7.11 -5.75
C VAL A 101 -11.13 -6.00 -4.83
N MET A 102 -10.81 -6.34 -3.58
CA MET A 102 -10.03 -5.46 -2.70
C MET A 102 -8.54 -5.71 -2.91
N VAL A 103 -7.79 -4.66 -3.21
CA VAL A 103 -6.34 -4.70 -3.40
C VAL A 103 -5.67 -3.95 -2.26
N ILE A 104 -4.84 -4.63 -1.48
CA ILE A 104 -4.10 -4.02 -0.38
C ILE A 104 -2.64 -3.79 -0.79
N ASP A 105 -2.18 -2.55 -0.66
CA ASP A 105 -0.81 -2.10 -0.95
C ASP A 105 -0.20 -1.43 0.30
N ASP A 106 1.13 -1.40 0.39
CA ASP A 106 1.80 -0.89 1.59
C ASP A 106 1.65 0.63 1.72
N SER A 107 1.92 1.33 0.63
CA SER A 107 2.14 2.77 0.57
C SER A 107 2.07 3.28 -0.87
N ILE A 108 1.78 4.58 -1.03
CA ILE A 108 1.80 5.22 -2.35
C ILE A 108 2.66 6.47 -2.31
N LYS A 109 3.69 6.50 -3.17
CA LYS A 109 4.55 7.67 -3.41
C LYS A 109 4.12 8.46 -4.65
N ARG A 110 4.43 7.94 -5.85
CA ARG A 110 4.17 8.61 -7.14
C ARG A 110 2.91 8.12 -7.88
N GLY A 111 2.23 7.07 -7.37
CA GLY A 111 1.01 6.51 -7.96
C GLY A 111 1.15 5.72 -9.28
N LYS A 112 2.33 5.76 -9.94
CA LYS A 112 2.56 5.06 -11.22
C LYS A 112 2.38 3.53 -11.14
N THR A 113 2.77 2.92 -10.01
CA THR A 113 2.61 1.47 -9.80
C THR A 113 1.15 1.12 -9.62
N SER A 114 0.43 1.83 -8.75
CA SER A 114 -1.00 1.64 -8.51
C SER A 114 -1.82 1.80 -9.79
N LEU A 115 -1.50 2.80 -10.63
CA LEU A 115 -2.13 2.96 -11.96
C LEU A 115 -1.96 1.71 -12.85
N LYS A 116 -0.76 1.10 -12.84
CA LYS A 116 -0.49 -0.11 -13.62
C LYS A 116 -1.22 -1.32 -13.06
N ILE A 117 -1.25 -1.46 -11.74
CA ILE A 117 -1.98 -2.54 -11.05
C ILE A 117 -3.47 -2.47 -11.40
N VAL A 118 -4.10 -1.31 -11.25
CA VAL A 118 -5.52 -1.13 -11.59
C VAL A 118 -5.78 -1.49 -13.06
N ARG A 119 -4.91 -1.07 -13.98
CA ARG A 119 -5.03 -1.45 -15.41
C ARG A 119 -4.93 -2.97 -15.62
N LEU A 120 -3.96 -3.64 -15.01
CA LEU A 120 -3.80 -5.10 -15.11
C LEU A 120 -5.01 -5.86 -14.57
N LEU A 121 -5.64 -5.36 -13.51
CA LEU A 121 -6.84 -5.95 -12.92
C LEU A 121 -8.07 -5.72 -13.81
N LYS A 122 -8.21 -4.54 -14.42
CA LYS A 122 -9.26 -4.28 -15.42
C LYS A 122 -9.10 -5.17 -16.65
N GLU A 123 -7.88 -5.30 -17.17
CA GLU A 123 -7.56 -6.18 -18.30
C GLU A 123 -7.85 -7.66 -17.97
N ALA A 124 -7.74 -8.05 -16.70
CA ALA A 124 -8.10 -9.39 -16.22
C ALA A 124 -9.63 -9.60 -16.04
N GLY A 125 -10.45 -8.58 -16.24
CA GLY A 125 -11.91 -8.69 -16.18
C GLY A 125 -12.51 -8.58 -14.77
N THR A 126 -11.86 -7.86 -13.85
CA THR A 126 -12.46 -7.50 -12.55
C THR A 126 -13.66 -6.57 -12.73
N THR A 127 -14.70 -6.71 -11.89
CA THR A 127 -15.92 -5.87 -11.97
C THR A 127 -15.76 -4.57 -11.22
N GLU A 128 -15.19 -4.63 -10.01
CA GLU A 128 -14.86 -3.48 -9.16
C GLU A 128 -13.47 -3.66 -8.55
N ILE A 129 -12.76 -2.56 -8.35
CA ILE A 129 -11.42 -2.52 -7.77
C ILE A 129 -11.42 -1.52 -6.61
N HIS A 130 -11.22 -2.02 -5.40
CA HIS A 130 -11.15 -1.23 -4.18
C HIS A 130 -9.71 -1.23 -3.65
N MET A 131 -9.03 -0.10 -3.79
CA MET A 131 -7.66 0.06 -3.30
C MET A 131 -7.67 0.40 -1.81
N ARG A 132 -6.84 -0.28 -1.02
CA ARG A 132 -6.63 -0.01 0.41
C ARG A 132 -5.14 0.10 0.70
N ILE A 133 -4.73 1.23 1.25
CA ILE A 133 -3.31 1.53 1.50
C ILE A 133 -3.04 1.45 2.99
N SER A 134 -2.10 0.59 3.36
CA SER A 134 -1.79 0.31 4.78
C SER A 134 -0.97 1.40 5.47
N SER A 135 -0.65 2.48 4.76
CA SER A 135 -0.01 3.69 5.29
C SER A 135 -0.91 4.91 5.16
N PRO A 136 -0.70 5.94 5.99
CA PRO A 136 -1.21 7.27 5.69
C PRO A 136 -0.64 7.84 4.40
N ALA A 137 -1.30 8.87 3.88
CA ALA A 137 -0.87 9.56 2.68
C ALA A 137 0.50 10.22 2.91
N ILE A 138 1.49 9.87 2.09
CA ILE A 138 2.83 10.44 2.18
C ILE A 138 2.81 11.82 1.54
N ILE A 139 3.08 12.85 2.34
CA ILE A 139 3.09 14.27 1.96
C ILE A 139 4.48 14.93 2.17
N GLY A 140 5.38 14.30 2.92
CA GLY A 140 6.74 14.78 3.17
C GLY A 140 7.81 13.87 2.59
N SER A 141 8.92 14.46 2.15
CA SER A 141 10.17 13.73 1.87
C SER A 141 10.90 13.40 3.19
N CYS A 142 11.72 12.36 3.19
CA CYS A 142 12.52 12.01 4.35
C CYS A 142 13.85 12.75 4.35
N TYR A 143 14.22 13.29 5.52
CA TYR A 143 15.55 13.86 5.76
C TYR A 143 16.42 12.99 6.68
N TYR A 144 15.94 11.79 7.03
CA TYR A 144 16.58 10.89 7.98
C TYR A 144 17.10 9.58 7.35
N GLY A 145 17.40 9.60 6.05
CA GLY A 145 18.17 8.53 5.39
C GLY A 145 17.37 7.57 4.49
N VAL A 146 16.06 7.75 4.34
CA VAL A 146 15.26 6.95 3.39
C VAL A 146 15.11 7.70 2.07
N ASP A 147 15.48 7.05 0.97
CA ASP A 147 15.31 7.60 -0.37
C ASP A 147 13.82 7.81 -0.69
N THR A 148 13.45 9.08 -0.83
CA THR A 148 12.09 9.48 -1.15
C THR A 148 12.07 10.58 -2.20
N PRO A 149 11.07 10.56 -3.09
CA PRO A 149 10.85 11.65 -4.05
C PRO A 149 10.73 12.99 -3.34
N SER A 150 11.02 14.07 -4.06
CA SER A 150 10.75 15.42 -3.54
C SER A 150 9.26 15.61 -3.26
N SER A 151 8.91 16.51 -2.34
CA SER A 151 7.52 16.80 -2.00
C SER A 151 6.65 17.14 -3.21
N LYS A 152 7.22 17.77 -4.25
CA LYS A 152 6.51 18.11 -5.51
C LYS A 152 6.17 16.87 -6.36
N GLU A 153 6.91 15.78 -6.22
CA GLU A 153 6.68 14.55 -6.98
C GLU A 153 5.67 13.61 -6.30
N LEU A 154 5.46 13.77 -4.99
CA LEU A 154 4.49 12.99 -4.23
C LEU A 154 3.07 13.22 -4.77
N ILE A 155 2.32 12.13 -4.96
CA ILE A 155 0.98 12.21 -5.55
C ILE A 155 -0.01 12.89 -4.60
N SER A 156 0.12 12.62 -3.30
CA SER A 156 -0.73 13.17 -2.23
C SER A 156 -0.66 14.70 -2.12
N ASN A 157 0.46 15.30 -2.55
CA ASN A 157 0.62 16.76 -2.58
C ASN A 157 0.03 17.43 -3.83
N ARG A 158 -0.28 16.62 -4.86
CA ARG A 158 -0.81 17.10 -6.15
C ARG A 158 -2.28 16.78 -6.32
N MET A 159 -2.77 15.75 -5.65
CA MET A 159 -4.12 15.22 -5.78
C MET A 159 -4.67 14.86 -4.41
N ASP A 160 -5.89 15.30 -4.14
CA ASP A 160 -6.70 14.73 -3.06
C ASP A 160 -7.08 13.27 -3.39
N VAL A 161 -7.62 12.57 -2.39
CA VAL A 161 -7.94 11.14 -2.49
C VAL A 161 -8.90 10.86 -3.65
N GLU A 162 -9.93 11.70 -3.85
CA GLU A 162 -10.90 11.51 -4.94
C GLU A 162 -10.29 11.73 -6.32
N LYS A 163 -9.48 12.79 -6.49
CA LYS A 163 -8.74 13.01 -7.74
C LYS A 163 -7.80 11.85 -8.01
N PHE A 164 -7.12 11.34 -6.99
CA PHE A 164 -6.19 10.24 -7.15
C PHE A 164 -6.90 8.91 -7.47
N ARG A 165 -8.04 8.64 -6.82
CA ARG A 165 -8.94 7.52 -7.14
C ARG A 165 -9.35 7.54 -8.62
N ASN A 166 -9.78 8.70 -9.11
CA ASN A 166 -10.13 8.91 -10.52
C ASN A 166 -8.91 8.75 -11.44
N TYR A 167 -7.74 9.26 -11.04
CA TYR A 167 -6.51 9.17 -11.81
C TYR A 167 -6.05 7.72 -12.03
N ILE A 168 -6.09 6.88 -10.99
CA ILE A 168 -5.76 5.45 -11.13
C ILE A 168 -6.91 4.64 -11.71
N GLY A 169 -8.14 5.16 -11.62
CA GLY A 169 -9.34 4.57 -12.18
C GLY A 169 -9.90 3.40 -11.37
N CYS A 170 -9.79 3.44 -10.05
CA CYS A 170 -10.41 2.45 -9.17
C CYS A 170 -11.77 2.94 -8.62
N ASP A 171 -12.58 2.02 -8.11
CA ASP A 171 -13.95 2.29 -7.65
C ASP A 171 -13.96 2.92 -6.26
N SER A 172 -13.02 2.52 -5.39
CA SER A 172 -12.79 3.19 -4.11
C SER A 172 -11.32 3.18 -3.74
N LEU A 173 -10.88 4.21 -3.03
CA LEU A 173 -9.52 4.33 -2.50
C LEU A 173 -9.59 4.82 -1.06
N ALA A 174 -8.89 4.14 -0.16
CA ALA A 174 -8.71 4.61 1.21
C ALA A 174 -7.27 4.40 1.68
N PHE A 175 -6.81 5.36 2.49
CA PHE A 175 -5.53 5.32 3.19
C PHE A 175 -5.79 5.08 4.68
N LEU A 176 -4.84 4.44 5.36
CA LEU A 176 -4.85 4.38 6.82
C LEU A 176 -4.81 5.80 7.40
N SER A 177 -5.66 6.13 8.37
CA SER A 177 -5.59 7.46 8.97
C SER A 177 -4.35 7.62 9.86
N ILE A 178 -3.76 8.82 9.89
CA ILE A 178 -2.64 9.12 10.80
C ILE A 178 -3.06 9.00 12.26
N ASP A 179 -4.33 9.30 12.57
CA ASP A 179 -4.85 9.21 13.93
C ASP A 179 -5.03 7.76 14.36
N SER A 180 -5.44 6.86 13.47
CA SER A 180 -5.42 5.43 13.78
C SER A 180 -4.01 4.90 13.95
N LEU A 181 -3.05 5.32 13.11
CA LEU A 181 -1.63 5.01 13.34
C LEU A 181 -1.16 5.50 14.72
N ARG A 182 -1.54 6.72 15.13
CA ARG A 182 -1.21 7.28 16.44
C ARG A 182 -1.86 6.52 17.60
N LYS A 183 -3.13 6.14 17.46
CA LYS A 183 -3.84 5.32 18.45
C LYS A 183 -3.16 3.96 18.61
N PHE A 184 -2.68 3.38 17.50
CA PHE A 184 -1.91 2.14 17.55
C PHE A 184 -0.56 2.34 18.23
N THR A 185 0.08 3.49 18.04
CA THR A 185 1.31 3.78 18.77
C THR A 185 1.15 4.08 20.25
N GLY A 186 -0.08 4.28 20.73
CA GLY A 186 -0.36 4.49 22.15
C GLY A 186 0.46 5.63 22.74
N GLU A 187 1.01 5.42 23.93
CA GLU A 187 1.82 6.41 24.63
C GLU A 187 3.17 6.69 23.94
N ASP A 188 3.66 5.76 23.12
CA ASP A 188 4.92 5.90 22.37
C ASP A 188 4.75 6.76 21.10
N ALA A 189 3.52 7.10 20.71
CA ALA A 189 3.22 7.90 19.51
C ALA A 189 4.10 9.15 19.34
N PRO A 190 4.35 9.96 20.39
CA PRO A 190 5.18 11.15 20.29
C PRO A 190 6.67 10.84 20.06
N GLY A 191 7.11 9.64 20.40
CA GLY A 191 8.50 9.19 20.22
C GLY A 191 8.84 8.78 18.79
N PHE A 192 7.84 8.54 17.94
CA PHE A 192 8.05 8.15 16.55
C PHE A 192 8.09 9.37 15.61
N CYS A 193 9.06 9.35 14.69
CA CYS A 193 9.05 10.27 13.57
C CYS A 193 7.88 9.97 12.63
N ASN A 194 7.03 10.97 12.38
CA ASN A 194 5.91 10.90 11.44
C ASN A 194 5.99 11.97 10.33
N ALA A 195 7.19 12.50 10.08
CA ALA A 195 7.41 13.62 9.16
C ALA A 195 6.90 13.35 7.73
N TYR A 196 6.87 12.08 7.30
CA TYR A 196 6.24 11.65 6.06
C TYR A 196 4.79 12.06 5.90
N PHE A 197 4.04 12.07 7.01
CA PHE A 197 2.59 12.24 7.03
C PHE A 197 2.18 13.59 7.62
N SER A 198 3.05 14.21 8.40
CA SER A 198 2.78 15.44 9.15
C SER A 198 3.60 16.65 8.69
N VAL A 199 4.67 16.43 7.92
CA VAL A 199 5.72 17.41 7.61
C VAL A 199 6.33 18.11 8.83
N HIS A 200 6.17 17.52 10.02
CA HIS A 200 6.83 17.95 11.25
C HIS A 200 8.11 17.13 11.47
N TYR A 201 9.25 17.78 11.28
CA TYR A 201 10.57 17.18 11.44
C TYR A 201 11.13 17.53 12.81
N SER A 202 11.55 16.51 13.58
CA SER A 202 12.20 16.69 14.89
C SER A 202 13.52 17.45 14.77
N VAL A 203 14.23 17.24 13.66
CA VAL A 203 15.45 17.95 13.28
C VAL A 203 15.30 18.45 11.85
N MET A 204 15.34 19.77 11.67
CA MET A 204 15.30 20.39 10.35
C MET A 204 16.70 20.39 9.70
N PRO A 205 16.80 20.17 8.38
CA PRO A 205 18.03 20.41 7.64
C PRO A 205 18.50 21.86 7.83
N LYS A 206 19.81 22.07 7.99
CA LYS A 206 20.41 23.41 8.16
C LYS A 206 20.30 24.29 6.90
N GLU A 207 20.16 23.66 5.74
CA GLU A 207 19.93 24.29 4.43
C GLU A 207 18.86 23.49 3.69
N GLU A 208 18.07 24.15 2.81
CA GLU A 208 17.11 23.46 1.96
C GLU A 208 17.85 22.46 1.06
N SER A 209 17.82 21.18 1.44
CA SER A 209 18.35 20.09 0.62
C SER A 209 17.51 20.01 -0.66
N ARG A 210 18.15 20.35 -1.78
CA ARG A 210 17.59 20.45 -3.15
C ARG A 210 16.84 19.21 -3.62
#